data_AF-A0A9D0VEG2-F1
#
_entry.id   AF-A0A9D0VEG2-F1
#
_cell.length_a   1.000
_cell.length_b   1.000
_cell.length_c   1.000
_cell.angle_alpha   90.00
_cell.angle_beta   90.00
_cell.angle_gamma   90.00
#
_symmetry.space_group_name_H-M   'P 1'
#
loop_
_entity.id
_entity.type
_entity.pdbx_description
1 polymer ?
#
loop_
_entity_poly.entity_id
_entity_poly.type
_entity_poly.pdbx_seq_one_letter_code
_entity_poly.pdbx_strand_id
1 'polypeptide(L)'
;MASTTDPVLTWLRDLMQRRKINTAALATRTGLSRGRLRRLLSGGQPMLVDELMRISTALEISPADMGMPHLESPKGDESPESPEGDEDPEPSESEGGSVEPLHPEPPQPGVDPFGNHAEQLFQIAFALGCDFLFTADISQLGDSGIPEGILEQYRHPGTLLIKLDAMYHRANAPRFHEDSITLTLSFDGLYDCTFPWSAIRQITLDVARDEPEPEDEDEDGGGGGDKTDPGEGRPRLRLVT
;
A
#
# COMPACT_ATOMS: atom_id res chain seq x y z
N MET A 1 -7.41 -3.50 29.86
CA MET A 1 -8.23 -3.38 28.64
C MET A 1 -7.61 -4.28 27.58
N ALA A 2 -8.38 -5.11 26.88
CA ALA A 2 -7.83 -5.99 25.86
C ALA A 2 -7.39 -5.15 24.66
N SER A 3 -6.09 -5.17 24.35
CA SER A 3 -5.55 -4.53 23.16
C SER A 3 -6.06 -5.25 21.91
N THR A 4 -6.35 -4.52 20.83
CA THR A 4 -6.81 -5.05 19.53
C THR A 4 -5.85 -6.10 18.95
N THR A 5 -4.59 -6.12 19.40
CA THR A 5 -3.54 -7.08 19.01
C THR A 5 -3.52 -8.38 19.81
N ASP A 6 -4.27 -8.48 20.92
CA ASP A 6 -4.26 -9.64 21.82
C ASP A 6 -4.69 -10.98 21.18
N PRO A 7 -5.66 -11.01 20.22
CA PRO A 7 -5.97 -12.23 19.47
C PRO A 7 -4.79 -12.74 18.64
N VAL A 8 -4.05 -11.84 18.00
CA VAL A 8 -2.87 -12.19 17.18
C VAL A 8 -1.75 -12.72 18.07
N LEU A 9 -1.49 -12.08 19.20
CA LEU A 9 -0.47 -12.54 20.16
C LEU A 9 -0.83 -13.91 20.75
N THR A 10 -2.11 -14.14 21.03
CA THR A 10 -2.60 -15.43 21.53
C THR A 10 -2.42 -16.53 20.49
N TRP A 11 -2.78 -16.26 19.24
CA TRP A 11 -2.56 -17.19 18.14
C TRP A 11 -1.07 -17.50 17.92
N LEU A 12 -0.20 -16.49 17.94
CA LEU A 12 1.25 -16.70 17.83
C LEU A 12 1.80 -17.58 18.97
N ARG A 13 1.34 -17.35 20.20
CA ARG A 13 1.71 -18.18 21.36
C ARG A 13 1.25 -19.63 21.19
N ASP A 14 0.04 -19.86 20.69
CA ASP A 14 -0.46 -21.21 20.42
C ASP A 14 0.34 -21.91 19.32
N LEU A 15 0.71 -21.18 18.26
CA LEU A 15 1.52 -21.68 17.15
C LEU A 15 2.91 -22.13 17.64
N MET A 16 3.54 -21.32 18.52
CA MET A 16 4.79 -21.69 19.17
C MET A 16 4.67 -22.98 19.99
N GLN A 17 3.57 -23.14 20.74
CA GLN A 17 3.32 -24.34 21.54
C GLN A 17 3.12 -25.58 20.65
N ARG A 18 2.31 -25.47 19.58
CA ARG A 18 2.07 -26.56 18.62
C ARG A 18 3.36 -27.04 17.96
N ARG A 19 4.23 -26.10 17.57
CA ARG A 19 5.52 -26.41 16.93
C ARG A 19 6.64 -26.73 17.94
N LYS A 20 6.34 -26.69 19.25
CA LYS A 20 7.30 -26.91 20.34
C LYS A 20 8.54 -26.01 20.26
N ILE A 21 8.37 -24.81 19.71
CA ILE A 21 9.45 -23.81 19.60
C ILE A 21 9.46 -22.97 20.87
N ASN A 22 10.57 -22.99 21.59
CA ASN A 22 10.74 -22.14 22.77
C ASN A 22 11.15 -20.70 22.38
N THR A 23 10.95 -19.76 23.30
CA THR A 23 11.26 -18.34 23.06
C THR A 23 12.73 -18.06 22.78
N ALA A 24 13.66 -18.90 23.25
CA ALA A 24 15.08 -18.73 22.96
C ALA A 24 15.40 -19.12 21.51
N ALA A 25 14.86 -20.23 21.03
CA ALA A 25 15.01 -20.68 19.65
C ALA A 25 14.39 -19.68 18.66
N LEU A 26 13.22 -19.15 18.98
CA LEU A 26 12.56 -18.13 18.14
C LEU A 26 13.35 -16.80 18.12
N ALA A 27 13.95 -16.40 19.25
CA ALA A 27 14.81 -15.23 19.32
C ALA A 27 16.04 -15.38 18.40
N THR A 28 16.69 -16.55 18.40
CA THR A 28 17.82 -16.83 17.50
C THR A 28 17.41 -16.78 16.02
N ARG A 29 16.23 -17.30 15.68
CA ARG A 29 15.73 -17.30 14.29
C ARG A 29 15.32 -15.91 13.78
N THR A 30 14.82 -15.04 14.67
CA THR A 30 14.32 -13.70 14.30
C THR A 30 15.37 -12.59 14.43
N GLY A 31 16.50 -12.88 15.07
CA GLY A 31 17.52 -11.88 15.42
C GLY A 31 17.08 -10.92 16.53
N LEU A 32 15.98 -11.20 17.23
CA LEU A 32 15.48 -10.38 18.34
C LEU A 32 16.07 -10.86 19.67
N SER A 33 16.22 -9.94 20.63
CA SER A 33 16.61 -10.35 21.99
C SER A 33 15.47 -11.12 22.67
N ARG A 34 15.82 -12.13 23.48
CA ARG A 34 14.84 -12.95 24.21
C ARG A 34 13.93 -12.11 25.13
N GLY A 35 14.49 -11.05 25.72
CA GLY A 35 13.74 -10.11 26.57
C GLY A 35 12.69 -9.32 25.78
N ARG A 36 13.07 -8.79 24.61
CA ARG A 36 12.15 -8.10 23.69
C ARG A 36 11.02 -9.02 23.25
N LEU A 37 11.37 -10.22 22.76
CA LEU A 37 10.38 -11.19 22.28
C LEU A 37 9.38 -11.61 23.36
N ARG A 38 9.83 -11.77 24.62
CA ARG A 38 8.93 -12.08 25.74
C ARG A 38 7.95 -10.94 26.03
N ARG A 39 8.42 -9.69 26.02
CA ARG A 39 7.57 -8.50 26.25
C ARG A 39 6.57 -8.29 25.11
N LEU A 40 6.99 -8.53 23.87
CA LEU A 40 6.11 -8.48 22.69
C LEU A 40 4.99 -9.53 22.79
N LEU A 41 5.35 -10.80 23.01
CA LEU A 41 4.37 -11.91 23.08
C LEU A 41 3.44 -11.83 24.29
N SER A 42 3.84 -11.13 25.36
CA SER A 42 3.00 -10.87 26.54
C SER A 42 2.14 -9.60 26.39
N GLY A 43 2.21 -8.88 25.28
CA GLY A 43 1.49 -7.63 25.06
C GLY A 43 1.98 -6.44 25.90
N GLY A 44 3.18 -6.54 26.49
CA GLY A 44 3.77 -5.49 27.33
C GLY A 44 4.49 -4.39 26.54
N GLN A 45 4.66 -4.58 25.23
CA GLN A 45 5.20 -3.57 24.30
C GLN A 45 4.51 -3.69 22.93
N PRO A 46 4.34 -2.58 22.21
CA PRO A 46 3.83 -2.61 20.84
C PRO A 46 4.78 -3.37 19.91
N MET A 47 4.19 -4.14 19.00
CA MET A 47 4.89 -4.94 17.99
C MET A 47 4.90 -4.19 16.66
N LEU A 48 6.06 -4.04 16.05
CA LEU A 48 6.19 -3.47 14.72
C LEU A 48 5.86 -4.50 13.62
N VAL A 49 5.46 -4.03 12.44
CA VAL A 49 5.14 -4.89 11.29
C VAL A 49 6.36 -5.73 10.88
N ASP A 50 7.57 -5.16 10.88
CA ASP A 50 8.80 -5.90 10.57
C ASP A 50 9.08 -7.02 11.59
N GLU A 51 8.79 -6.78 12.87
CA GLU A 51 8.94 -7.78 13.92
C GLU A 51 7.92 -8.91 13.73
N LEU A 52 6.67 -8.58 13.39
CA LEU A 52 5.63 -9.55 13.05
C LEU A 52 6.05 -10.39 11.84
N MET A 53 6.53 -9.77 10.76
CA MET A 53 6.98 -10.48 9.55
C MET A 53 8.14 -11.42 9.85
N ARG A 54 9.13 -10.98 10.64
CA ARG A 54 10.25 -11.85 11.06
C ARG A 54 9.78 -13.03 11.89
N ILE A 55 8.86 -12.81 12.84
CA ILE A 55 8.28 -13.88 13.67
C ILE A 55 7.50 -14.87 12.81
N SER A 56 6.69 -14.37 11.87
CA SER A 56 5.90 -15.20 10.95
C SER A 56 6.78 -16.07 10.05
N THR A 57 7.83 -15.49 9.49
CA THR A 57 8.81 -16.24 8.68
C THR A 57 9.56 -17.27 9.54
N ALA A 58 9.99 -16.90 10.74
CA ALA A 58 10.71 -17.81 11.65
C ALA A 58 9.83 -18.95 12.19
N LEU A 59 8.51 -18.73 12.26
CA LEU A 59 7.51 -19.73 12.59
C LEU A 59 7.02 -20.50 11.36
N GLU A 60 7.48 -20.17 10.15
CA GLU A 60 7.10 -20.83 8.89
C GLU A 60 5.57 -20.95 8.77
N ILE A 61 4.86 -19.85 9.02
CA ILE A 61 3.41 -19.79 9.02
C ILE A 61 2.91 -20.08 7.61
N SER A 62 2.15 -21.16 7.46
CA SER A 62 1.52 -21.53 6.19
C SER A 62 0.11 -20.91 6.08
N PRO A 63 -0.45 -20.76 4.86
CA PRO A 63 -1.84 -20.34 4.69
C PRO A 63 -2.84 -21.22 5.45
N ALA A 64 -2.53 -22.52 5.61
CA ALA A 64 -3.35 -23.45 6.38
C ALA A 64 -3.40 -23.10 7.88
N ASP A 65 -2.31 -22.56 8.44
CA ASP A 65 -2.25 -22.13 9.85
C ASP A 65 -3.11 -20.89 10.13
N MET A 66 -3.42 -20.12 9.08
CA MET A 66 -4.30 -18.94 9.13
C MET A 66 -5.78 -19.29 8.87
N GLY A 67 -6.12 -20.58 8.77
CA GLY A 67 -7.50 -21.02 8.50
C GLY A 67 -8.00 -20.70 7.09
N MET A 68 -7.08 -20.36 6.17
CA MET A 68 -7.41 -20.16 4.77
C MET A 68 -7.54 -21.54 4.10
N PRO A 69 -8.59 -21.80 3.30
CA PRO A 69 -8.71 -23.04 2.57
C PRO A 69 -7.49 -23.22 1.68
N HIS A 70 -6.87 -24.40 1.78
CA HIS A 70 -5.74 -24.79 0.95
C HIS A 70 -6.19 -24.74 -0.51
N LEU A 71 -5.79 -23.70 -1.25
CA LEU A 71 -5.79 -23.73 -2.70
C LEU A 71 -4.76 -24.79 -3.07
N GLU A 72 -5.23 -26.03 -3.23
CA GLU A 72 -4.47 -27.11 -3.82
C GLU A 72 -3.88 -26.57 -5.12
N SER A 73 -2.57 -26.35 -5.12
CA SER A 73 -1.85 -26.08 -6.36
C SER A 73 -2.14 -27.25 -7.29
N PRO A 74 -2.58 -27.00 -8.53
CA PRO A 74 -2.85 -28.09 -9.45
C PRO A 74 -1.58 -28.91 -9.56
N LYS A 75 -1.68 -30.20 -9.22
CA LYS A 75 -0.71 -31.23 -9.61
C LYS A 75 -0.62 -31.20 -11.13
N GLY A 76 0.34 -30.44 -11.64
CA GLY A 76 0.76 -30.46 -13.03
C GLY A 76 1.62 -31.69 -13.24
N ASP A 77 0.95 -32.76 -13.61
CA ASP A 77 1.51 -33.94 -14.25
C ASP A 77 2.32 -33.56 -15.50
N GLU A 78 3.38 -34.35 -15.71
CA GLU A 78 3.98 -34.69 -17.00
C GLU A 78 4.63 -33.57 -17.83
N SER A 79 5.95 -33.51 -17.72
CA SER A 79 6.86 -33.09 -18.79
C SER A 79 6.47 -33.77 -20.11
N PRO A 80 6.19 -33.03 -21.19
CA PRO A 80 6.21 -33.61 -22.52
C PRO A 80 7.67 -33.85 -22.92
N GLU A 81 8.02 -35.12 -23.12
CA GLU A 81 9.21 -35.55 -23.83
C GLU A 81 9.30 -34.82 -25.18
N SER A 82 10.39 -34.08 -25.36
CA SER A 82 10.81 -33.57 -26.67
C SER A 82 11.08 -34.75 -27.60
N PRO A 83 10.47 -34.83 -28.80
CA PRO A 83 10.94 -35.76 -29.81
C PRO A 83 12.23 -35.21 -30.42
N GLU A 84 13.34 -35.91 -30.20
CA GLU A 84 14.56 -35.76 -30.97
C GLU A 84 14.26 -36.12 -32.43
N GLY A 85 14.19 -35.11 -33.28
CA GLY A 85 14.08 -35.23 -34.73
C GLY A 85 15.09 -34.29 -35.37
N ASP A 86 16.26 -34.84 -35.67
CA ASP A 86 17.14 -34.40 -36.76
C ASP A 86 16.29 -34.08 -38.01
N GLU A 87 16.48 -32.90 -38.60
CA GLU A 87 16.60 -32.68 -40.05
C GLU A 87 16.77 -31.17 -40.34
N ASP A 88 18.01 -30.80 -40.66
CA ASP A 88 18.39 -29.60 -41.42
C ASP A 88 17.57 -29.52 -42.73
N PRO A 89 17.05 -28.34 -43.11
CA PRO A 89 17.49 -27.83 -44.41
C PRO A 89 17.68 -26.30 -44.48
N GLU A 90 18.83 -25.94 -45.06
CA GLU A 90 19.22 -24.80 -45.89
C GLU A 90 18.61 -23.38 -45.68
N PRO A 91 19.45 -22.32 -45.70
CA PRO A 91 19.01 -20.94 -45.73
C PRO A 91 18.57 -20.54 -47.14
N SER A 92 17.26 -20.35 -47.36
CA SER A 92 16.77 -19.72 -48.57
C SER A 92 16.80 -18.20 -48.42
N GLU A 93 17.72 -17.58 -49.15
CA GLU A 93 17.72 -16.15 -49.45
C GLU A 93 16.42 -15.79 -50.19
N SER A 94 15.65 -14.86 -49.66
CA SER A 94 14.62 -14.15 -50.43
C SER A 94 14.54 -12.70 -50.00
N GLU A 95 15.14 -11.88 -50.86
CA GLU A 95 15.02 -10.43 -50.92
C GLU A 95 13.56 -9.98 -51.05
N GLY A 96 13.27 -8.76 -50.58
CA GLY A 96 12.16 -7.95 -51.09
C GLY A 96 10.98 -7.76 -50.13
N GLY A 97 11.18 -6.99 -49.06
CA GLY A 97 10.09 -6.45 -48.24
C GLY A 97 10.22 -4.94 -48.13
N SER A 98 9.34 -4.22 -48.82
CA SER A 98 9.26 -2.77 -48.91
C SER A 98 9.41 -2.07 -47.56
N VAL A 99 10.29 -1.08 -47.50
CA VAL A 99 10.43 -0.17 -46.35
C VAL A 99 9.20 0.73 -46.32
N GLU A 100 8.15 0.30 -45.62
CA GLU A 100 7.07 1.17 -45.20
C GLU A 100 7.67 2.26 -44.29
N PRO A 101 7.32 3.55 -44.46
CA PRO A 101 7.81 4.58 -43.59
C PRO A 101 7.35 4.27 -42.16
N LEU A 102 8.31 4.12 -41.24
CA LEU A 102 8.07 4.03 -39.80
C LEU A 102 7.24 5.25 -39.37
N HIS A 103 5.92 5.11 -39.40
CA HIS A 103 5.07 5.84 -38.48
C HIS A 103 5.53 5.43 -37.09
N PRO A 104 5.92 6.37 -36.20
CA PRO A 104 6.16 6.02 -34.81
C PRO A 104 4.88 5.41 -34.28
N GLU A 105 4.92 4.11 -34.00
CA GLU A 105 3.85 3.40 -33.33
C GLU A 105 3.52 4.21 -32.07
N PRO A 106 2.23 4.56 -31.83
CA PRO A 106 1.86 5.28 -30.63
C PRO A 106 2.42 4.50 -29.43
N PRO A 107 3.02 5.18 -28.44
CA PRO A 107 3.62 4.50 -27.30
C PRO A 107 2.57 3.57 -26.71
N GLN A 108 2.80 2.27 -26.81
CA GLN A 108 1.93 1.30 -26.18
C GLN A 108 1.90 1.66 -24.69
N PRO A 109 0.73 1.67 -24.04
CA PRO A 109 0.62 2.00 -22.63
C PRO A 109 1.56 1.06 -21.87
N GLY A 110 2.72 1.60 -21.49
CA GLY A 110 3.76 0.83 -20.84
C GLY A 110 3.15 0.31 -19.55
N VAL A 111 2.99 -1.01 -19.47
CA VAL A 111 2.60 -1.68 -18.24
C VAL A 111 3.62 -1.24 -17.20
N ASP A 112 3.16 -0.45 -16.22
CA ASP A 112 4.04 0.03 -15.16
C ASP A 112 4.63 -1.20 -14.46
N PRO A 113 5.96 -1.43 -14.54
CA PRO A 113 6.58 -2.62 -13.97
C PRO A 113 6.46 -2.68 -12.44
N PHE A 114 6.11 -1.56 -11.79
CA PHE A 114 5.86 -1.49 -10.35
C PHE A 114 4.38 -1.72 -9.99
N GLY A 115 3.51 -1.90 -10.99
CA GLY A 115 2.09 -2.18 -10.76
C GLY A 115 1.34 -1.05 -10.07
N ASN A 116 1.72 0.22 -10.24
CA ASN A 116 0.91 1.35 -9.75
C ASN A 116 -0.32 1.56 -10.64
N HIS A 117 -1.10 0.50 -10.83
CA HIS A 117 -2.39 0.57 -11.46
C HIS A 117 -3.29 1.44 -10.58
N ALA A 118 -3.87 2.48 -11.17
CA ALA A 118 -4.75 3.40 -10.47
C ALA A 118 -5.84 2.64 -9.70
N GLU A 119 -6.38 1.58 -10.30
CA GLU A 119 -7.34 0.67 -9.66
C GLU A 119 -6.85 0.17 -8.29
N GLN A 120 -5.64 -0.39 -8.21
CA GLN A 120 -5.11 -0.96 -6.97
C GLN A 120 -4.91 0.12 -5.90
N LEU A 121 -4.42 1.30 -6.29
CA LEU A 121 -4.25 2.42 -5.35
C LEU A 121 -5.60 2.92 -4.81
N PHE A 122 -6.65 2.97 -5.63
CA PHE A 122 -8.00 3.29 -5.17
C PHE A 122 -8.53 2.23 -4.21
N GLN A 123 -8.37 0.94 -4.54
CA GLN A 123 -8.80 -0.15 -3.66
C GLN A 123 -8.09 -0.08 -2.29
N ILE A 124 -6.79 0.18 -2.28
CA ILE A 124 -6.01 0.35 -1.05
C ILE A 124 -6.49 1.57 -0.27
N ALA A 125 -6.68 2.72 -0.91
CA ALA A 125 -7.12 3.95 -0.26
C ALA A 125 -8.49 3.78 0.43
N PHE A 126 -9.44 3.17 -0.27
CA PHE A 126 -10.76 2.88 0.28
C PHE A 126 -10.70 1.83 1.39
N ALA A 127 -9.87 0.79 1.26
CA ALA A 127 -9.72 -0.26 2.27
C ALA A 127 -9.06 0.25 3.55
N LEU A 128 -8.07 1.14 3.44
CA LEU A 128 -7.39 1.76 4.58
C LEU A 128 -8.24 2.87 5.23
N GLY A 129 -9.21 3.42 4.50
CA GLY A 129 -10.00 4.55 4.98
C GLY A 129 -9.16 5.79 5.23
N CYS A 130 -8.18 6.05 4.35
CA CYS A 130 -7.39 7.27 4.39
C CYS A 130 -7.97 8.35 3.46
N ASP A 131 -7.70 9.61 3.77
CA ASP A 131 -7.99 10.70 2.85
C ASP A 131 -7.04 10.56 1.64
N PHE A 132 -7.54 10.86 0.44
CA PHE A 132 -6.68 10.89 -0.72
C PHE A 132 -7.16 11.89 -1.76
N LEU A 133 -6.24 12.31 -2.62
CA LEU A 133 -6.54 13.15 -3.77
C LEU A 133 -6.05 12.45 -5.04
N PHE A 134 -6.73 12.69 -6.15
CA PHE A 134 -6.25 12.25 -7.45
C PHE A 134 -6.46 13.32 -8.51
N THR A 135 -5.61 13.27 -9.53
CA THR A 135 -5.73 14.13 -10.71
C THR A 135 -6.17 13.31 -11.90
N ALA A 136 -7.11 13.84 -12.66
CA ALA A 136 -7.63 13.24 -13.88
C ALA A 136 -7.47 14.18 -15.08
N ASP A 137 -7.14 13.63 -16.24
CA ASP A 137 -7.00 14.35 -17.50
C ASP A 137 -8.37 14.62 -18.12
N ILE A 138 -8.72 15.90 -18.26
CA ILE A 138 -10.05 16.35 -18.69
C ILE A 138 -10.34 15.96 -20.13
N SER A 139 -9.31 15.83 -20.98
CA SER A 139 -9.49 15.43 -22.37
C SER A 139 -10.13 14.04 -22.52
N GLN A 140 -10.07 13.22 -21.46
CA GLN A 140 -10.63 11.87 -21.40
C GLN A 140 -11.95 11.79 -20.61
N LEU A 141 -12.49 12.92 -20.12
CA LEU A 141 -13.67 12.96 -19.24
C LEU A 141 -14.96 13.43 -19.93
N GLY A 142 -15.01 13.45 -21.26
CA GLY A 142 -16.16 13.96 -22.03
C GLY A 142 -17.51 13.34 -21.62
N ASP A 143 -17.54 12.02 -21.42
CA ASP A 143 -18.74 11.27 -21.02
C ASP A 143 -18.69 10.79 -19.56
N SER A 144 -17.89 11.46 -18.74
CA SER A 144 -17.67 11.05 -17.34
C SER A 144 -18.90 11.24 -16.44
N GLY A 145 -19.91 12.01 -16.85
CA GLY A 145 -21.03 12.39 -15.98
C GLY A 145 -20.73 13.57 -15.05
N ILE A 146 -19.52 14.14 -15.11
CA ILE A 146 -19.19 15.40 -14.45
C ILE A 146 -19.90 16.56 -15.18
N PRO A 147 -20.53 17.51 -14.47
CA PRO A 147 -21.19 18.65 -15.11
C PRO A 147 -20.24 19.46 -16.00
N GLU A 148 -20.70 19.84 -17.20
CA GLU A 148 -19.89 20.58 -18.19
C GLU A 148 -19.32 21.88 -17.61
N GLY A 149 -20.12 22.61 -16.82
CA GLY A 149 -19.68 23.84 -16.17
C GLY A 149 -18.52 23.66 -15.19
N ILE A 150 -18.34 22.45 -14.63
CA ILE A 150 -17.16 22.11 -13.83
C ILE A 150 -15.99 21.80 -14.76
N LEU A 151 -16.18 20.96 -15.80
CA LEU A 151 -15.12 20.61 -16.74
C LEU A 151 -14.53 21.85 -17.45
N GLU A 152 -15.36 22.83 -17.80
CA GLU A 152 -14.93 24.09 -18.42
C GLU A 152 -13.99 24.91 -17.52
N GLN A 153 -14.24 24.94 -16.20
CA GLN A 153 -13.40 25.67 -15.25
C GLN A 153 -11.98 25.11 -15.19
N TYR A 154 -11.82 23.80 -15.42
CA TYR A 154 -10.54 23.13 -15.36
C TYR A 154 -9.90 22.91 -16.73
N ARG A 155 -10.52 23.34 -17.85
CA ARG A 155 -9.90 23.25 -19.20
C ARG A 155 -8.51 23.87 -19.27
N HIS A 156 -8.25 24.88 -18.45
CA HIS A 156 -6.93 25.45 -18.22
C HIS A 156 -6.66 25.35 -16.71
N PRO A 157 -6.15 24.22 -16.21
CA PRO A 157 -4.86 23.62 -16.61
C PRO A 157 -4.93 22.29 -17.39
N GLY A 158 -6.12 21.78 -17.72
CA GLY A 158 -6.30 20.49 -18.42
C GLY A 158 -6.38 19.28 -17.50
N THR A 159 -6.29 19.49 -16.19
CA THR A 159 -6.40 18.45 -15.17
C THR A 159 -7.45 18.81 -14.12
N LEU A 160 -8.33 17.86 -13.81
CA LEU A 160 -9.29 17.95 -12.74
C LEU A 160 -8.68 17.34 -11.47
N LEU A 161 -8.72 18.07 -10.37
CA LEU A 161 -8.27 17.61 -9.06
C LEU A 161 -9.49 17.24 -8.20
N ILE A 162 -9.51 16.02 -7.67
CA ILE A 162 -10.58 15.53 -6.80
C ILE A 162 -9.97 15.08 -5.48
N LYS A 163 -10.46 15.63 -4.37
CA LYS A 163 -10.15 15.18 -3.02
C LYS A 163 -11.29 14.33 -2.49
N LEU A 164 -10.97 13.16 -1.96
CA LEU A 164 -11.89 12.25 -1.31
C LEU A 164 -11.49 12.10 0.16
N ASP A 165 -12.37 12.57 1.03
CA ASP A 165 -12.17 12.41 2.47
C ASP A 165 -12.72 11.04 2.92
N ALA A 166 -11.97 10.36 3.78
CA ALA A 166 -12.27 9.07 4.36
C ALA A 166 -13.66 9.02 4.99
N MET A 167 -14.07 10.11 5.63
CA MET A 167 -15.39 10.22 6.27
C MET A 167 -16.56 10.04 5.29
N TYR A 168 -16.36 10.32 4.00
CA TYR A 168 -17.39 10.21 2.95
C TYR A 168 -17.22 9.00 2.05
N HIS A 169 -16.24 8.12 2.28
CA HIS A 169 -16.01 6.94 1.42
C HIS A 169 -17.25 6.07 1.23
N ARG A 170 -18.08 5.92 2.27
CA ARG A 170 -19.36 5.19 2.16
C ARG A 170 -20.38 5.87 1.25
N ALA A 171 -20.41 7.21 1.25
CA ALA A 171 -21.31 7.99 0.40
C ALA A 171 -20.86 8.02 -1.06
N ASN A 172 -19.54 7.96 -1.29
CA ASN A 172 -18.95 7.94 -2.63
C ASN A 172 -19.24 6.64 -3.41
N ALA A 173 -19.67 5.58 -2.71
CA ALA A 173 -20.14 4.31 -3.27
C ALA A 173 -19.32 3.79 -4.47
N PRO A 174 -17.99 3.56 -4.30
CA PRO A 174 -17.12 3.23 -5.42
C PRO A 174 -17.52 1.91 -6.09
N ARG A 175 -17.66 1.96 -7.42
CA ARG A 175 -17.92 0.79 -8.26
C ARG A 175 -16.73 0.59 -9.21
N PHE A 176 -16.02 -0.51 -9.04
CA PHE A 176 -14.85 -0.86 -9.84
C PHE A 176 -15.29 -1.65 -11.08
N HIS A 177 -14.79 -1.22 -12.23
CA HIS A 177 -14.97 -1.86 -13.53
C HIS A 177 -13.59 -2.18 -14.12
N GLU A 178 -13.57 -2.99 -15.18
CA GLU A 178 -12.32 -3.40 -15.85
C GLU A 178 -11.49 -2.19 -16.32
N ASP A 179 -12.12 -1.21 -16.96
CA ASP A 179 -11.42 -0.06 -17.54
C ASP A 179 -11.66 1.27 -16.82
N SER A 180 -12.46 1.28 -15.74
CA SER A 180 -12.88 2.52 -15.07
C SER A 180 -13.34 2.34 -13.63
N ILE A 181 -13.53 3.47 -12.93
CA ILE A 181 -14.24 3.56 -11.65
C ILE A 181 -15.40 4.53 -11.75
N THR A 182 -16.55 4.14 -11.20
CA THR A 182 -17.66 5.07 -10.97
C THR A 182 -17.72 5.47 -9.49
N LEU A 183 -17.83 6.77 -9.25
CA LEU A 183 -17.94 7.41 -7.94
C LEU A 183 -19.16 8.31 -7.91
N THR A 184 -19.91 8.30 -6.81
CA THR A 184 -20.96 9.29 -6.56
C THR A 184 -20.32 10.53 -5.93
N LEU A 185 -20.26 11.64 -6.68
CA LEU A 185 -19.63 12.89 -6.24
C LEU A 185 -20.65 14.01 -6.09
N SER A 186 -20.40 14.90 -5.13
CA SER A 186 -21.22 16.09 -4.91
C SER A 186 -20.53 17.31 -5.51
N PHE A 187 -21.18 17.94 -6.49
CA PHE A 187 -20.84 19.28 -6.98
C PHE A 187 -21.93 20.27 -6.53
N ASP A 188 -22.76 20.74 -7.45
CA ASP A 188 -24.03 21.44 -7.18
C ASP A 188 -25.20 20.48 -6.88
N GLY A 189 -24.97 19.19 -7.10
CA GLY A 189 -25.87 18.07 -6.84
C GLY A 189 -25.06 16.77 -6.75
N LEU A 190 -25.75 15.63 -6.62
CA LEU A 190 -25.13 14.31 -6.63
C LEU A 190 -25.08 13.75 -8.06
N TYR A 191 -23.90 13.35 -8.50
CA TYR A 191 -23.66 12.80 -9.84
C TYR A 191 -22.86 11.51 -9.75
N ASP A 192 -23.25 10.52 -10.55
CA ASP A 192 -22.44 9.32 -10.76
C ASP A 192 -21.40 9.60 -11.84
N CYS A 193 -20.17 9.80 -11.40
CA CYS A 193 -19.04 10.18 -12.23
C CYS A 193 -18.16 8.97 -12.54
N THR A 194 -17.91 8.69 -13.81
CA THR A 194 -17.07 7.58 -14.28
C THR A 194 -15.73 8.09 -14.78
N PHE A 195 -14.66 7.52 -14.24
CA PHE A 195 -13.27 7.87 -14.56
C PHE A 195 -12.59 6.67 -15.19
N PRO A 196 -12.21 6.74 -16.47
CA PRO A 196 -11.34 5.74 -17.09
C PRO A 196 -10.01 5.66 -16.33
N TRP A 197 -9.46 4.46 -16.16
CA TRP A 197 -8.16 4.31 -15.50
C TRP A 197 -7.05 5.08 -16.22
N SER A 198 -7.13 5.18 -17.55
CA SER A 198 -6.22 5.96 -18.39
C SER A 198 -6.30 7.48 -18.18
N ALA A 199 -7.41 7.98 -17.63
CA ALA A 199 -7.57 9.40 -17.32
C ALA A 199 -6.86 9.78 -16.02
N ILE A 200 -6.66 8.84 -15.09
CA ILE A 200 -6.07 9.11 -13.78
C ILE A 200 -4.56 9.23 -13.92
N ARG A 201 -4.02 10.42 -13.60
CA ARG A 201 -2.59 10.74 -13.78
C ARG A 201 -1.78 10.56 -12.51
N GLN A 202 -2.37 10.88 -11.36
CA GLN A 202 -1.70 10.81 -10.07
C GLN A 202 -2.71 10.53 -8.97
N ILE A 203 -2.31 9.73 -7.99
CA ILE A 203 -3.03 9.51 -6.73
C ILE A 203 -2.06 9.81 -5.60
N THR A 204 -2.48 10.62 -4.64
CA THR A 204 -1.70 10.95 -3.44
C THR A 204 -2.53 10.58 -2.22
N LEU A 205 -2.00 9.65 -1.42
CA LEU A 205 -2.61 9.19 -0.17
C LEU A 205 -2.14 10.08 0.98
N ASP A 206 -3.08 10.59 1.77
CA ASP A 206 -2.80 11.31 3.01
C ASP A 206 -2.93 10.34 4.18
N VAL A 207 -1.79 9.83 4.62
CA VAL A 207 -1.71 8.96 5.79
C VAL A 207 -1.43 9.88 6.97
N ALA A 208 -2.47 10.15 7.76
CA ALA A 208 -2.33 10.84 9.03
C ALA A 208 -1.20 10.18 9.81
N ARG A 209 -0.11 10.93 10.03
CA ARG A 209 0.93 10.49 10.94
C ARG A 209 0.34 10.65 12.33
N ASP A 210 0.34 9.58 13.12
CA ASP A 210 0.15 9.70 14.56
C ASP A 210 1.19 10.71 15.04
N GLU A 211 0.76 11.95 15.34
CA GLU A 211 1.61 12.88 16.06
C GLU A 211 1.97 12.16 17.36
N PRO A 212 3.28 12.06 17.69
CA PRO A 212 3.68 11.39 18.91
C PRO A 212 2.91 12.06 20.06
N GLU A 213 2.09 11.28 20.76
CA GLU A 213 1.44 11.76 21.98
C GLU A 213 2.56 12.38 22.82
N PRO A 214 2.39 13.65 23.28
CA PRO A 214 3.39 14.26 24.12
C PRO A 214 3.60 13.29 25.29
N GLU A 215 4.84 12.81 25.46
CA GLU A 215 5.20 12.02 26.63
C GLU A 215 4.76 12.86 27.83
N ASP A 216 3.76 12.39 28.56
CA ASP A 216 3.36 12.97 29.84
C ASP A 216 4.65 12.98 30.67
N GLU A 217 5.30 14.16 30.75
CA GLU A 217 6.41 14.35 31.67
C GLU A 217 5.84 14.05 33.04
N ASP A 218 6.20 12.88 33.57
CA ASP A 218 5.83 12.44 34.90
C ASP A 218 6.04 13.60 35.87
N GLU A 219 4.95 14.22 36.32
CA GLU A 219 4.91 15.05 37.52
C GLU A 219 5.15 14.11 38.72
N ASP A 220 6.39 13.61 38.84
CA ASP A 220 6.87 13.02 40.08
C ASP A 220 7.26 14.16 41.02
N GLY A 221 6.26 14.66 41.74
CA GLY A 221 6.46 15.61 42.82
C GLY A 221 7.35 15.01 43.91
N GLY A 222 8.45 15.70 44.26
CA GLY A 222 9.32 15.17 45.31
C GLY A 222 10.49 16.02 45.78
N GLY A 223 10.25 17.28 46.17
CA GLY A 223 10.90 17.84 47.35
C GLY A 223 12.36 18.36 47.25
N GLY A 224 12.47 19.69 47.34
CA GLY A 224 13.40 20.32 48.26
C GLY A 224 14.77 20.75 47.71
N GLY A 225 14.97 22.06 47.67
CA GLY A 225 16.30 22.61 47.95
C GLY A 225 16.86 23.53 46.89
N ASP A 226 16.73 24.82 47.22
CA ASP A 226 17.78 25.82 47.11
C ASP A 226 17.85 26.68 45.84
N LYS A 227 18.09 27.96 46.14
CA LYS A 227 18.18 29.09 45.22
C LYS A 227 19.57 29.07 44.60
N THR A 228 19.66 29.16 43.27
CA THR A 228 20.60 30.05 42.58
C THR A 228 20.36 30.05 41.07
N ASP A 229 19.83 31.16 40.58
CA ASP A 229 20.01 31.65 39.22
C ASP A 229 21.29 32.53 39.22
N PRO A 230 21.90 32.99 38.11
CA PRO A 230 21.83 32.62 36.69
C PRO A 230 23.24 32.34 36.09
N GLY A 231 23.36 31.75 34.90
CA GLY A 231 24.62 31.87 34.15
C GLY A 231 24.91 30.86 33.04
N GLU A 232 24.84 31.39 31.82
CA GLU A 232 25.84 31.18 30.75
C GLU A 232 26.00 29.80 30.11
N GLY A 233 25.84 29.77 28.78
CA GLY A 233 26.71 28.92 27.96
C GLY A 233 26.10 28.04 26.89
N ARG A 234 24.93 28.35 26.30
CA ARG A 234 24.55 27.69 25.03
C ARG A 234 24.16 28.68 23.93
N PRO A 235 24.89 28.70 22.80
CA PRO A 235 24.65 29.66 21.72
C PRO A 235 23.34 29.34 20.99
N ARG A 236 22.54 30.38 20.73
CA ARG A 236 21.33 30.30 19.89
C ARG A 236 21.69 30.74 18.48
N LEU A 237 21.49 29.83 17.50
CA LEU A 237 21.54 30.17 16.08
C LEU A 237 20.30 30.97 15.70
N ARG A 238 20.50 32.19 15.21
CA ARG A 238 19.47 33.03 14.59
C ARG A 238 19.52 32.75 13.08
N LEU A 239 18.45 32.17 12.53
CA LEU A 239 18.24 32.18 11.08
C LEU A 239 17.75 33.59 10.71
N VAL A 240 18.54 34.28 9.88
CA VAL A 240 18.13 35.50 9.20
C VAL A 240 17.47 35.05 7.89
N THR A 241 16.27 35.59 7.65
CA THR A 241 15.47 35.44 6.42
C THR A 241 16.24 35.80 5.17
#